data_AF-A0A7S2FV16-F1
#
_entry.id   AF-A0A7S2FV16-F1
#
_cell.length_a   1.000
_cell.length_b   1.000
_cell.length_c   1.000
_cell.angle_alpha   90.00
_cell.angle_beta   90.00
_cell.angle_gamma   90.00
#
_symmetry.space_group_name_H-M   'P 1'
#
loop_
_entity.id
_entity.type
_entity.pdbx_description
1 polymer ?
#
loop_
_entity_poly.entity_id
_entity_poly.type
_entity_poly.pdbx_seq_one_letter_code
_entity_poly.pdbx_strand_id
1 'polypeptide(L)'
;MKWDHLARCAEAFKKRRGRYPTLWIDMFCLGNGQQATDRLKGLCMYIRACDRMLVLCGPTYSTRLWCAWEIFSVLAFQTESEALKRIELVALDKVGIPEGGWESNALMALEVFSVTKSTCNDPNDEFVMKNIIDAVDRSQFDSKVQRLARSIRQGGGHMFIEPDDGMVDARGSPCTRDKLKHMTVRYNGCLIPVTARS
;
A
#
# COMPACT_ATOMS: atom_id res chain seq x y z
N MET A 1 6.83 -12.36 6.97
CA MET A 1 7.30 -11.24 6.12
C MET A 1 6.32 -10.06 6.09
N LYS A 2 5.08 -10.18 5.58
CA LYS A 2 4.08 -9.09 5.59
C LYS A 2 3.75 -8.59 7.01
N TRP A 3 3.47 -9.52 7.92
CA TRP A 3 3.15 -9.20 9.31
C TRP A 3 4.29 -8.50 10.04
N ASP A 4 5.52 -8.88 9.74
CA ASP A 4 6.70 -8.30 10.36
C ASP A 4 6.86 -6.84 9.94
N HIS A 5 6.61 -6.51 8.67
CA HIS A 5 6.61 -5.12 8.20
C HIS A 5 5.49 -4.30 8.83
N LEU A 6 4.27 -4.86 8.90
CA LEU A 6 3.16 -4.18 9.55
C LEU A 6 3.43 -3.93 11.05
N ALA A 7 3.96 -4.93 11.76
CA ALA A 7 4.33 -4.81 13.16
C ALA A 7 5.42 -3.76 13.35
N ARG A 8 6.47 -3.76 12.51
CA ARG A 8 7.51 -2.72 12.53
C ARG A 8 6.94 -1.32 12.28
N CYS A 9 6.06 -1.16 11.30
CA CYS A 9 5.38 0.11 11.03
C CYS A 9 4.56 0.57 12.24
N ALA A 10 3.80 -0.34 12.86
CA ALA A 10 2.96 -0.05 14.02
C ALA A 10 3.78 0.33 15.26
N GLU A 11 4.88 -0.36 15.53
CA GLU A 11 5.79 -0.03 16.64
C GLU A 11 6.53 1.29 16.39
N ALA A 12 7.01 1.54 15.17
CA ALA A 12 7.62 2.81 14.79
C ALA A 12 6.63 3.98 14.91
N PHE A 13 5.36 3.76 14.57
CA PHE A 13 4.29 4.74 14.78
C PHE A 13 4.07 4.98 16.28
N LYS A 14 3.95 3.93 17.10
CA LYS A 14 3.75 4.03 18.55
C LYS A 14 4.89 4.77 19.24
N LYS A 15 6.15 4.47 18.88
CA LYS A 15 7.32 5.18 19.41
C LYS A 15 7.23 6.69 19.15
N ARG A 16 6.74 7.10 17.97
CA ARG A 16 6.63 8.52 17.57
C ARG A 16 5.40 9.24 18.11
N ARG A 17 4.29 8.52 18.32
CA ARG A 17 2.97 9.12 18.60
C ARG A 17 2.38 8.73 19.96
N GLY A 18 3.05 7.87 20.73
CA GLY A 18 2.58 7.41 22.04
C GLY A 18 1.39 6.42 22.01
N ARG A 19 0.89 6.07 20.81
CA ARG A 19 -0.25 5.17 20.60
C ARG A 19 -0.08 4.35 19.33
N TYR A 20 -0.74 3.21 19.24
CA TYR A 20 -0.80 2.46 17.98
C TYR A 20 -1.58 3.23 16.89
N PRO A 21 -1.26 2.99 15.61
CA PRO A 21 -1.99 3.59 14.50
C PRO A 21 -3.40 3.02 14.44
N THR A 22 -4.37 3.85 14.02
CA THR A 22 -5.69 3.35 13.64
C THR A 22 -5.60 2.91 12.19
N LEU A 23 -5.83 1.62 11.96
CA LEU A 23 -5.71 1.00 10.65
C LEU A 23 -7.10 0.85 10.02
N TRP A 24 -7.23 1.28 8.78
CA TRP A 24 -8.36 0.97 7.91
C TRP A 24 -7.86 -0.10 6.95
N ILE A 25 -8.67 -1.12 6.70
CA ILE A 25 -8.30 -2.21 5.80
C ILE A 25 -9.47 -2.37 4.87
N ASP A 26 -9.22 -2.12 3.58
CA ASP A 26 -10.21 -2.14 2.50
C ASP A 26 -11.23 -3.29 2.65
N MET A 27 -10.72 -4.51 2.78
CA MET A 27 -11.51 -5.72 2.96
C MET A 27 -12.62 -5.62 4.03
N PHE A 28 -12.35 -4.93 5.14
CA PHE A 28 -13.31 -4.76 6.23
C PHE A 28 -14.14 -3.49 6.09
N CYS A 29 -13.65 -2.48 5.36
CA CYS A 29 -14.26 -1.16 5.25
C CYS A 29 -15.21 -1.02 4.06
N LEU A 30 -15.02 -1.79 2.98
CA LEU A 30 -15.82 -1.68 1.76
C LEU A 30 -16.97 -2.69 1.63
N GLY A 31 -17.13 -3.63 2.57
CA GLY A 31 -18.26 -4.56 2.62
C GLY A 31 -18.33 -5.55 1.44
N ASN A 32 -18.44 -6.85 1.75
CA ASN A 32 -18.68 -7.85 0.71
C ASN A 32 -20.15 -7.75 0.25
N GLY A 33 -20.37 -7.53 -1.05
CA GLY A 33 -21.72 -7.50 -1.66
C GLY A 33 -22.27 -6.12 -2.05
N GLN A 34 -21.50 -5.04 -1.86
CA GLN A 34 -21.85 -3.73 -2.42
C GLN A 34 -21.49 -3.63 -3.90
N GLN A 35 -22.17 -2.74 -4.64
CA GLN A 35 -21.86 -2.46 -6.03
C GLN A 35 -20.46 -1.84 -6.18
N ALA A 36 -19.76 -2.15 -7.27
CA ALA A 36 -18.43 -1.64 -7.59
C ALA A 36 -18.32 -0.12 -7.43
N THR A 37 -19.31 0.63 -7.91
CA THR A 37 -19.37 2.10 -7.88
C THR A 37 -19.42 2.65 -6.46
N ASP A 38 -20.17 2.03 -5.56
CA ASP A 38 -20.26 2.45 -4.16
C ASP A 38 -18.97 2.16 -3.41
N ARG A 39 -18.35 1.02 -3.68
CA ARG A 39 -17.03 0.65 -3.14
C ARG A 39 -15.95 1.63 -3.61
N LEU A 40 -15.94 2.02 -4.89
CA LEU A 40 -15.00 3.01 -5.42
C LEU A 40 -15.15 4.38 -4.73
N LYS A 41 -16.40 4.84 -4.52
CA LYS A 41 -16.66 6.09 -3.80
C LYS A 41 -16.20 6.02 -2.35
N GLY A 42 -16.57 4.95 -1.64
CA GLY A 42 -16.17 4.71 -0.25
C GLY A 42 -14.65 4.66 -0.10
N LEU A 43 -13.97 4.00 -1.03
CA LEU A 43 -12.52 3.88 -1.03
C LEU A 43 -11.84 5.24 -1.12
N CYS A 44 -12.26 6.09 -2.06
CA CYS A 44 -11.73 7.44 -2.20
C CYS A 44 -11.93 8.27 -0.91
N MET A 45 -13.08 8.14 -0.26
CA MET A 45 -13.35 8.81 1.02
C MET A 45 -12.43 8.31 2.14
N TYR A 46 -12.27 7.00 2.29
CA TYR A 46 -11.39 6.41 3.30
C TYR A 46 -9.93 6.80 3.09
N ILE A 47 -9.43 6.73 1.86
CA ILE A 47 -8.08 7.16 1.50
C ILE A 47 -7.89 8.66 1.82
N ARG A 48 -8.91 9.49 1.55
CA ARG A 48 -8.82 10.93 1.82
C ARG A 48 -8.84 11.26 3.31
N ALA A 49 -9.54 10.47 4.11
CA ALA A 49 -9.61 10.60 5.57
C ALA A 49 -8.35 10.12 6.30
N CYS A 50 -7.49 9.36 5.64
CA CYS A 50 -6.25 8.86 6.21
C CYS A 50 -5.12 9.87 6.11
N ASP A 51 -4.28 9.96 7.13
CA ASP A 51 -3.09 10.83 7.08
C ASP A 51 -2.02 10.22 6.18
N ARG A 52 -1.88 8.89 6.23
CA ARG A 52 -0.89 8.13 5.48
C ARG A 52 -1.48 6.84 4.92
N MET A 53 -0.79 6.29 3.92
CA MET A 53 -1.16 5.06 3.25
C MET A 53 0.05 4.10 3.23
N LEU A 54 -0.07 2.95 3.90
CA LEU A 54 0.95 1.91 3.86
C LEU A 54 0.66 0.95 2.70
N VAL A 55 1.58 0.91 1.73
CA VAL A 55 1.55 0.07 0.53
C VAL A 55 2.46 -1.13 0.68
N LEU A 56 1.88 -2.28 0.98
CA LEU A 56 2.59 -3.55 1.06
C LEU A 56 2.62 -4.21 -0.32
N CYS A 57 3.57 -3.78 -1.15
CA CYS A 57 3.67 -4.12 -2.56
C CYS A 57 4.27 -5.50 -2.74
N GLY A 58 3.44 -6.53 -2.92
CA GLY A 58 3.89 -7.90 -3.23
C GLY A 58 3.97 -8.18 -4.74
N PRO A 59 4.43 -9.39 -5.13
CA PRO A 59 4.64 -9.75 -6.54
C PRO A 59 3.40 -9.65 -7.44
N THR A 60 2.20 -9.77 -6.87
CA THR A 60 0.93 -9.68 -7.60
C THR A 60 0.28 -8.29 -7.51
N TYR A 61 0.94 -7.31 -6.87
CA TYR A 61 0.34 -6.01 -6.65
C TYR A 61 0.04 -5.27 -7.97
N SER A 62 1.01 -5.26 -8.89
CA SER A 62 0.89 -4.59 -10.19
C SER A 62 -0.12 -5.23 -11.15
N THR A 63 -0.56 -6.46 -10.88
CA THR A 63 -1.58 -7.13 -11.70
C THR A 63 -2.99 -6.98 -11.13
N ARG A 64 -3.15 -6.38 -9.96
CA ARG A 64 -4.47 -6.17 -9.32
C ARG A 64 -4.93 -4.73 -9.52
N LEU A 65 -6.01 -4.56 -10.28
CA LEU A 65 -6.50 -3.24 -10.68
C LEU A 65 -6.96 -2.40 -9.47
N TRP A 66 -7.62 -3.02 -8.49
CA TRP A 66 -7.97 -2.38 -7.20
C TRP A 66 -6.74 -1.79 -6.49
N CYS A 67 -5.63 -2.53 -6.44
CA CYS A 67 -4.40 -2.07 -5.79
C CYS A 67 -3.77 -0.84 -6.47
N ALA A 68 -3.80 -0.80 -7.81
CA ALA A 68 -3.35 0.38 -8.55
C ALA A 68 -4.32 1.56 -8.39
N TRP A 69 -5.62 1.30 -8.33
CA TRP A 69 -6.65 2.33 -8.11
C TRP A 69 -6.50 3.03 -6.75
N GLU A 70 -6.14 2.29 -5.71
CA GLU A 70 -5.89 2.87 -4.39
C GLU A 70 -4.74 3.89 -4.42
N ILE A 71 -3.63 3.56 -5.10
CA ILE A 71 -2.51 4.49 -5.34
C ILE A 71 -2.98 5.70 -6.16
N PHE A 72 -3.68 5.45 -7.27
CA PHE A 72 -4.18 6.50 -8.13
C PHE A 72 -5.12 7.45 -7.39
N SER A 73 -5.97 6.94 -6.48
CA SER A 73 -6.87 7.75 -5.66
C SER A 73 -6.09 8.74 -4.80
N VAL A 74 -4.96 8.34 -4.22
CA VAL A 74 -4.07 9.29 -3.52
C VAL A 74 -3.56 10.36 -4.49
N LEU A 75 -3.07 9.97 -5.66
CA LEU A 75 -2.51 10.87 -6.68
C LEU A 75 -3.55 11.77 -7.37
N ALA A 76 -4.82 11.40 -7.34
CA ALA A 76 -5.89 12.16 -7.98
C ALA A 76 -6.27 13.43 -7.21
N PHE A 77 -6.05 13.45 -5.89
CA PHE A 77 -6.50 14.54 -5.01
C PHE A 77 -5.39 15.45 -4.49
N GLN A 78 -4.15 15.27 -4.94
CA GLN A 78 -3.00 16.06 -4.48
C GLN A 78 -1.87 16.07 -5.49
N THR A 79 -0.87 16.93 -5.28
CA THR A 79 0.34 16.94 -6.10
C THR A 79 1.19 15.68 -5.87
N GLU A 80 2.06 15.32 -6.83
CA GLU A 80 2.93 14.15 -6.67
C GLU A 80 3.82 14.26 -5.41
N SER A 81 4.32 15.46 -5.11
CA SER A 81 5.14 15.71 -3.91
C SER A 81 4.37 15.46 -2.61
N GLU A 82 3.10 15.86 -2.54
CA GLU A 82 2.25 15.59 -1.37
C GLU A 82 1.90 14.11 -1.25
N ALA A 83 1.63 13.45 -2.38
CA ALA A 83 1.35 12.02 -2.40
C ALA A 83 2.55 11.20 -1.89
N LEU A 84 3.76 11.54 -2.33
CA LEU A 84 5.00 10.90 -1.86
C LEU A 84 5.21 11.04 -0.35
N LYS A 85 4.77 12.14 0.26
CA LYS A 85 4.82 12.32 1.72
C LYS A 85 3.81 11.44 2.46
N ARG A 86 2.73 10.99 1.80
CA ARG A 86 1.65 10.21 2.40
C ARG A 86 1.76 8.71 2.14
N ILE A 87 2.36 8.30 1.02
CA ILE A 87 2.51 6.90 0.64
C ILE A 87 3.81 6.34 1.20
N GLU A 88 3.71 5.29 2.01
CA GLU A 88 4.83 4.47 2.45
C GLU A 88 4.76 3.13 1.71
N LEU A 89 5.60 2.93 0.69
CA LEU A 89 5.62 1.71 -0.10
C LEU A 89 6.73 0.78 0.39
N VAL A 90 6.34 -0.42 0.77
CA VAL A 90 7.19 -1.52 1.21
C VAL A 90 7.11 -2.64 0.18
N ALA A 91 8.19 -2.87 -0.56
CA ALA A 91 8.30 -4.01 -1.44
C ALA A 91 8.38 -5.31 -0.62
N LEU A 92 7.52 -6.27 -0.93
CA LEU A 92 7.47 -7.59 -0.32
C LEU A 92 8.05 -8.62 -1.31
N ASP A 93 9.32 -8.46 -1.64
CA ASP A 93 10.01 -9.37 -2.55
C ASP A 93 10.30 -10.72 -1.87
N LYS A 94 10.35 -11.81 -2.64
CA LYS A 94 10.68 -13.12 -2.07
C LYS A 94 12.13 -13.12 -1.56
N VAL A 95 12.31 -13.31 -0.26
CA VAL A 95 13.63 -13.55 0.34
C VAL A 95 14.26 -14.79 -0.34
N GLY A 96 15.46 -14.62 -0.89
CA GLY A 96 16.24 -15.71 -1.51
C GLY A 96 16.31 -15.71 -3.04
N ILE A 97 15.79 -14.68 -3.72
CA ILE A 97 16.08 -14.47 -5.14
C ILE A 97 17.36 -13.61 -5.23
N PRO A 98 18.41 -14.06 -5.92
CA PRO A 98 19.66 -13.32 -6.02
C PRO A 98 19.44 -11.89 -6.51
N GLU A 99 20.23 -10.95 -5.98
CA GLU A 99 20.35 -9.59 -6.51
C GLU A 99 20.56 -9.67 -8.03
N GLY A 100 19.53 -9.37 -8.83
CA GLY A 100 19.61 -9.42 -10.30
C GLY A 100 18.40 -9.98 -11.04
N GLY A 101 17.47 -10.67 -10.36
CA GLY A 101 16.21 -11.10 -10.97
C GLY A 101 15.19 -9.96 -11.06
N TRP A 102 15.14 -9.23 -12.18
CA TRP A 102 14.21 -8.10 -12.40
C TRP A 102 12.72 -8.45 -12.22
N GLU A 103 12.35 -9.72 -12.42
CA GLU A 103 10.98 -10.23 -12.25
C GLU A 103 10.46 -10.24 -10.80
N SER A 104 11.34 -10.07 -9.82
CA SER A 104 11.00 -10.28 -8.41
C SER A 104 10.85 -9.02 -7.58
N ASN A 105 11.12 -7.84 -8.16
CA ASN A 105 10.97 -6.58 -7.45
C ASN A 105 9.59 -5.97 -7.71
N ALA A 106 8.74 -6.02 -6.70
CA ALA A 106 7.37 -5.53 -6.80
C ALA A 106 7.29 -4.03 -7.15
N LEU A 107 8.33 -3.24 -6.82
CA LEU A 107 8.42 -1.83 -7.21
C LEU A 107 8.74 -1.68 -8.71
N MET A 108 9.65 -2.49 -9.26
CA MET A 108 9.91 -2.50 -10.71
C MET A 108 8.68 -2.90 -11.51
N ALA A 109 7.90 -3.87 -11.01
CA ALA A 109 6.65 -4.27 -11.64
C ALA A 109 5.60 -3.13 -11.67
N LEU A 110 5.65 -2.20 -10.72
CA LEU A 110 4.82 -0.98 -10.74
C LEU A 110 5.33 0.08 -11.73
N GLU A 111 6.64 0.15 -12.01
CA GLU A 111 7.19 1.10 -12.99
C GLU A 111 6.74 0.83 -14.42
N VAL A 112 6.35 -0.42 -14.71
CA VAL A 112 5.80 -0.89 -15.99
C VAL A 112 4.33 -1.31 -15.88
N PHE A 113 3.63 -0.83 -14.83
CA PHE A 113 2.22 -1.09 -14.62
C PHE A 113 1.38 -0.74 -15.87
N SER A 114 0.36 -1.55 -16.15
CA SER A 114 -0.54 -1.34 -17.28
C SER A 114 -1.94 -1.82 -16.92
N VAL A 115 -2.94 -0.94 -17.04
CA VAL A 115 -4.36 -1.28 -16.81
C VAL A 115 -4.78 -2.51 -17.61
N THR A 116 -4.29 -2.64 -18.85
CA THR A 116 -4.63 -3.78 -19.73
C THR A 116 -4.12 -5.14 -19.23
N LYS A 117 -3.04 -5.14 -18.43
CA LYS A 117 -2.44 -6.35 -17.85
C LYS A 117 -2.93 -6.63 -16.43
N SER A 118 -3.78 -5.76 -15.90
CA SER A 118 -4.33 -5.86 -14.56
C SER A 118 -5.79 -6.30 -14.58
N THR A 119 -6.19 -6.99 -13.51
CA THR A 119 -7.53 -7.57 -13.38
C THR A 119 -8.14 -7.30 -12.01
N CYS A 120 -9.46 -7.47 -11.91
CA CYS A 120 -10.16 -7.62 -10.64
C CYS A 120 -10.53 -9.09 -10.40
N ASN A 121 -10.82 -9.44 -9.14
CA ASN A 121 -11.36 -10.77 -8.83
C ASN A 121 -12.78 -10.94 -9.38
N ASP A 122 -13.55 -9.85 -9.41
CA ASP A 122 -14.90 -9.80 -9.96
C ASP A 122 -14.85 -9.12 -11.35
N PRO A 123 -15.31 -9.77 -12.43
CA PRO A 123 -15.31 -9.18 -13.77
C PRO A 123 -16.25 -7.98 -13.91
N ASN A 124 -17.30 -7.86 -13.09
CA ASN A 124 -18.15 -6.67 -13.06
C ASN A 124 -17.41 -5.48 -12.42
N ASP A 125 -16.66 -5.71 -11.33
CA ASP A 125 -15.76 -4.69 -10.77
C ASP A 125 -14.73 -4.26 -11.83
N GLU A 126 -14.13 -5.21 -12.55
CA GLU A 126 -13.16 -4.93 -13.60
C GLU A 126 -13.74 -4.05 -14.71
N PHE A 127 -14.91 -4.41 -15.23
CA PHE A 127 -15.60 -3.66 -16.28
C PHE A 127 -15.90 -2.23 -15.82
N VAL A 128 -16.47 -2.06 -14.63
CA VAL A 128 -16.79 -0.73 -14.07
C VAL A 128 -15.52 0.10 -13.90
N MET A 129 -14.47 -0.46 -13.30
CA MET A 129 -13.22 0.26 -13.07
C MET A 129 -12.54 0.66 -14.38
N LYS A 130 -12.42 -0.26 -15.34
CA LYS A 130 -11.82 0.05 -16.65
C LYS A 130 -12.58 1.14 -17.39
N ASN A 131 -13.92 1.12 -17.36
CA ASN A 131 -14.72 2.20 -17.95
C ASN A 131 -14.47 3.57 -17.30
N ILE A 132 -14.35 3.61 -15.97
CA ILE A 132 -14.04 4.87 -15.27
C ILE A 132 -12.63 5.36 -15.61
N ILE A 133 -11.66 4.45 -15.67
CA ILE A 133 -10.28 4.77 -16.06
C ILE A 133 -10.24 5.32 -17.50
N ASP A 134 -10.96 4.68 -18.41
CA ASP A 134 -11.03 5.11 -19.80
C ASP A 134 -11.67 6.49 -19.95
N ALA A 135 -12.67 6.81 -19.12
CA ALA A 135 -13.29 8.13 -19.08
C ALA A 135 -12.35 9.24 -18.56
N VAL A 136 -11.33 8.91 -17.76
CA VAL A 136 -10.35 9.86 -17.21
C VAL A 136 -9.08 9.97 -18.07
N ASP A 137 -8.88 9.05 -19.01
CA ASP A 137 -7.65 8.73 -19.74
C ASP A 137 -6.79 7.65 -19.07
N ARG A 138 -6.81 6.45 -19.66
CA ARG A 138 -6.02 5.29 -19.25
C ARG A 138 -4.51 5.57 -19.25
N SER A 139 -4.01 6.31 -20.23
CA SER A 139 -2.57 6.61 -20.32
C SER A 139 -2.13 7.50 -19.16
N GLN A 140 -3.00 8.40 -18.70
CA GLN A 140 -2.77 9.22 -17.52
C GLN A 140 -2.76 8.36 -16.25
N PHE A 141 -3.68 7.40 -16.14
CA PHE A 141 -3.72 6.46 -15.01
C PHE A 141 -2.41 5.67 -14.90
N ASP A 142 -2.00 4.99 -15.97
CA ASP A 142 -0.75 4.22 -16.03
C ASP A 142 0.45 5.12 -15.69
N SER A 143 0.56 6.27 -16.35
CA SER A 143 1.67 7.20 -16.17
C SER A 143 1.81 7.68 -14.73
N LYS A 144 0.70 7.94 -14.02
CA LYS A 144 0.73 8.37 -12.62
C LYS A 144 1.24 7.28 -11.68
N VAL A 145 0.76 6.04 -11.82
CA VAL A 145 1.20 4.91 -11.01
C VAL A 145 2.68 4.61 -11.25
N GLN A 146 3.09 4.56 -12.53
CA GLN A 146 4.47 4.31 -12.92
C GLN A 146 5.43 5.41 -12.46
N ARG A 147 5.02 6.69 -12.55
CA ARG A 147 5.83 7.83 -12.07
C ARG A 147 6.06 7.75 -10.57
N LEU A 148 5.01 7.47 -9.78
CA LEU A 148 5.16 7.31 -8.35
C LEU A 148 6.18 6.22 -8.01
N ALA A 149 6.11 5.07 -8.66
CA ALA A 149 7.05 3.97 -8.44
C ALA A 149 8.51 4.39 -8.72
N ARG A 150 8.75 5.09 -9.83
CA ARG A 150 10.08 5.66 -10.16
C ARG A 150 10.54 6.67 -9.12
N SER A 151 9.67 7.58 -8.71
CA SER A 151 9.98 8.61 -7.71
C SER A 151 10.34 7.97 -6.36
N ILE A 152 9.63 6.91 -5.94
CA ILE A 152 9.97 6.16 -4.72
C ILE A 152 11.33 5.46 -4.86
N ARG A 153 11.60 4.78 -5.99
CA ARG A 153 12.89 4.11 -6.21
C ARG A 153 14.08 5.07 -6.22
N GLN A 154 13.89 6.28 -6.73
CA GLN A 154 14.92 7.32 -6.79
C GLN A 154 15.14 8.04 -5.45
N GLY A 155 14.51 7.60 -4.35
CA GLY A 155 14.66 8.19 -3.03
C GLY A 155 13.69 9.34 -2.74
N GLY A 156 12.72 9.60 -3.62
CA GLY A 156 11.65 10.59 -3.39
C GLY A 156 10.59 10.13 -2.39
N GLY A 157 10.57 8.84 -2.04
CA GLY A 157 9.73 8.30 -0.97
C GLY A 157 10.48 8.31 0.36
N HIS A 158 9.88 8.90 1.39
CA HIS A 158 10.42 8.78 2.75
C HIS A 158 10.18 7.34 3.23
N MET A 159 11.22 6.52 3.24
CA MET A 159 11.19 5.22 3.91
C MET A 159 11.14 5.52 5.42
N PHE A 160 9.98 5.39 6.05
CA PHE A 160 9.78 5.77 7.47
C PHE A 160 10.44 4.81 8.46
N ILE A 161 11.02 3.73 7.95
CA ILE A 161 11.82 2.77 8.70
C ILE A 161 13.28 3.02 8.34
N GLU A 162 13.89 4.07 8.89
CA GLU A 162 15.33 4.01 9.06
C GLU A 162 15.61 2.96 10.15
N PRO A 163 16.38 1.90 9.85
CA PRO A 163 16.90 1.03 10.88
C PRO A 163 17.97 1.83 11.62
N ASP A 164 17.58 2.63 12.59
CA ASP A 164 18.53 3.18 13.55
C ASP A 164 19.01 2.00 14.43
N ASP A 165 20.33 1.90 14.56
CA ASP A 165 21.11 0.77 15.01
C ASP A 165 20.55 0.02 16.25
N GLY A 166 20.33 -1.29 16.11
CA GLY A 166 20.11 -2.19 17.24
C GLY A 166 18.70 -2.21 17.82
N MET A 167 17.81 -3.04 17.25
CA MET A 167 16.55 -3.40 17.90
C MET A 167 16.80 -4.32 19.10
N VAL A 168 16.96 -3.68 20.25
CA VAL A 168 16.83 -4.31 21.55
C VAL A 168 15.64 -3.69 22.28
N ASP A 169 14.93 -4.47 23.11
CA ASP A 169 13.96 -3.88 24.04
C ASP A 169 14.65 -2.91 25.01
N ALA A 170 13.89 -2.24 25.89
CA ALA A 170 14.46 -1.35 26.92
C ALA A 170 15.47 -2.03 27.88
N ARG A 171 15.75 -3.34 27.68
CA ARG A 171 16.67 -4.19 28.45
C ARG A 171 17.70 -4.90 27.56
N GLY A 172 17.90 -4.53 26.30
CA GLY A 172 18.96 -5.15 25.49
C GLY A 172 18.59 -6.47 24.79
N SER A 173 17.33 -6.92 24.81
CA SER A 173 16.97 -8.28 24.34
C SER A 173 16.28 -8.33 22.96
N PRO A 174 16.53 -9.35 22.12
CA PRO A 174 15.85 -9.57 20.84
C PRO A 174 14.34 -9.74 21.05
N CYS A 175 13.53 -8.99 20.30
CA CYS A 175 12.08 -9.02 20.42
C CYS A 175 11.53 -10.36 19.92
N THR A 176 11.11 -11.24 20.82
CA THR A 176 10.50 -12.54 20.47
C THR A 176 9.01 -12.40 20.16
N ARG A 177 8.53 -13.35 19.34
CA ARG A 177 7.22 -13.45 18.67
C ARG A 177 5.95 -13.36 19.56
N ASP A 178 6.08 -13.33 20.89
CA ASP A 178 4.97 -13.58 21.83
C ASP A 178 4.07 -12.37 22.17
N LYS A 179 4.31 -11.19 21.61
CA LYS A 179 3.50 -9.98 21.89
C LYS A 179 2.37 -9.70 20.88
N LEU A 180 2.10 -10.59 19.93
CA LEU A 180 1.10 -10.42 18.87
C LEU A 180 -0.34 -10.85 19.23
N LYS A 181 -0.72 -10.89 20.53
CA LYS A 181 -2.01 -11.47 20.96
C LYS A 181 -3.28 -10.68 20.59
N HIS A 182 -3.18 -9.53 19.91
CA HIS A 182 -4.37 -8.74 19.53
C HIS A 182 -4.41 -8.25 18.08
N MET A 183 -3.72 -8.90 17.14
CA MET A 183 -3.82 -8.51 15.73
C MET A 183 -4.03 -9.72 14.82
N THR A 184 -5.23 -10.27 14.85
CA THR A 184 -5.68 -11.22 13.83
C THR A 184 -6.09 -10.44 12.59
N VAL A 185 -5.13 -10.22 11.70
CA VAL A 185 -5.42 -9.79 10.34
C VAL A 185 -5.04 -10.98 9.46
N ARG A 186 -5.93 -11.43 8.57
CA ARG A 186 -5.62 -12.38 7.50
C ARG A 186 -5.95 -11.65 6.21
N TYR A 187 -4.98 -11.41 5.30
CA TYR A 187 -5.40 -11.08 3.93
C TYR A 187 -4.38 -11.21 2.80
N ASN A 188 -4.92 -11.66 1.66
CA ASN A 188 -4.36 -11.72 0.31
C ASN A 188 -4.11 -10.31 -0.26
N GLY A 189 -2.98 -9.70 0.13
CA GLY A 189 -2.33 -8.63 -0.63
C GLY A 189 -2.93 -7.22 -0.58
N CYS A 190 -3.84 -6.88 0.36
CA CYS A 190 -4.43 -5.53 0.41
C CYS A 190 -3.81 -4.58 1.46
N LEU A 191 -3.98 -3.29 1.15
CA LEU A 191 -3.43 -2.07 1.74
C LEU A 191 -4.00 -1.76 3.12
N ILE A 192 -3.25 -0.93 3.87
CA ILE A 192 -3.62 -0.53 5.22
C ILE A 192 -3.52 0.99 5.34
N PRO A 193 -4.59 1.73 5.02
CA PRO A 193 -4.70 3.15 5.36
C PRO A 193 -4.53 3.42 6.86
N VAL A 194 -3.78 4.46 7.24
CA VAL A 194 -3.45 4.79 8.63
C VAL A 194 -3.96 6.19 9.00
N THR A 195 -4.73 6.29 10.10
CA THR A 195 -5.11 7.59 10.69
C THR A 195 -4.30 7.93 11.95
N ALA A 196 -3.84 9.17 11.98
CA ALA A 196 -3.08 9.84 13.02
C ALA A 196 -3.84 11.11 13.48
N ARG A 197 -5.00 10.96 14.15
CA ARG A 197 -5.56 12.10 14.91
C ARG A 197 -4.56 12.55 15.99
N SER A 198 -4.17 13.82 15.94
CA SER A 198 -3.40 14.55 16.94
C SER A 198 -4.22 14.82 18.19
#